data_AF-A0A535WYJ7-F1
#
_entry.id   AF-A0A535WYJ7-F1
#
_cell.length_a   1.000
_cell.length_b   1.000
_cell.length_c   1.000
_cell.angle_alpha   90.00
_cell.angle_beta   90.00
_cell.angle_gamma   90.00
#
_symmetry.space_group_name_H-M   'P 1'
#
loop_
_entity.id
_entity.type
_entity.pdbx_description
1 polymer ?
#
loop_
_entity_poly.entity_id
_entity_poly.type
_entity_poly.pdbx_seq_one_letter_code
_entity_poly.pdbx_strand_id
1 'polypeptide(L)'
;MERSLYERLGGIDSITAVVEDFRDRVARDDRINQKFARTDLGRLTKMLIDQVCEAAGGPCTYTGRSMKEAHAGMRVTTGEFDALVADLVATLNQFKVGRTEQDEVLGVLGPLKPDIVEVDSAQVGTPLPPTYQAAPTLVR
;
A
#
# COMPACT_ATOMS: atom_id res chain seq x y z
N MET A 1 16.63 24.40 4.92
CA MET A 1 16.21 23.00 5.03
C MET A 1 15.17 22.76 3.96
N GLU A 2 15.28 21.70 3.19
CA GLU A 2 14.20 21.29 2.30
C GLU A 2 13.01 20.82 3.14
N ARG A 3 11.79 21.13 2.69
CA ARG A 3 10.55 20.64 3.32
C ARG A 3 10.52 19.11 3.26
N SER A 4 9.95 18.45 4.26
CA SER A 4 9.80 16.98 4.22
C SER A 4 8.86 16.56 3.08
N LEU A 5 8.93 15.30 2.64
CA LEU A 5 7.98 14.78 1.64
C LEU A 5 6.54 14.94 2.14
N TYR A 6 6.29 14.71 3.42
CA TYR A 6 5.00 14.90 4.08
C TYR A 6 4.46 16.33 3.87
N GLU A 7 5.30 17.35 4.09
CA GLU A 7 4.92 18.75 3.86
C GLU A 7 4.68 19.07 2.38
N ARG A 8 5.44 18.45 1.46
CA ARG A 8 5.27 18.63 0.01
C ARG A 8 4.02 17.93 -0.53
N LEU A 9 3.66 16.78 0.05
CA LEU A 9 2.41 16.06 -0.23
C LEU A 9 1.17 16.77 0.34
N GLY A 10 1.34 17.83 1.16
CA GLY A 10 0.24 18.60 1.74
C GLY A 10 -0.26 18.07 3.08
N GLY A 11 0.52 17.22 3.75
CA GLY A 11 0.23 16.72 5.09
C GLY A 11 -0.83 15.61 5.15
N ILE A 12 -1.30 15.32 6.36
CA ILE A 12 -2.10 14.14 6.67
C ILE A 12 -3.43 14.07 5.93
N ASP A 13 -4.10 15.21 5.70
CA ASP A 13 -5.40 15.24 5.02
C ASP A 13 -5.25 14.82 3.55
N SER A 14 -4.22 15.33 2.86
CA SER A 14 -3.90 14.95 1.49
C SER A 14 -3.49 13.47 1.39
N ILE A 15 -2.65 13.00 2.33
CA ILE A 15 -2.25 11.59 2.38
C ILE A 15 -3.47 10.69 2.60
N THR A 16 -4.37 11.07 3.50
CA THR A 16 -5.60 10.33 3.78
C THR A 16 -6.46 10.21 2.53
N ALA A 17 -6.71 11.32 1.84
CA ALA A 17 -7.51 11.31 0.61
C ALA A 17 -6.89 10.44 -0.51
N VAL A 18 -5.56 10.49 -0.69
CA VAL A 18 -4.84 9.65 -1.65
C VAL A 18 -4.96 8.17 -1.27
N VAL A 19 -4.78 7.82 0.01
CA VAL A 19 -4.84 6.43 0.47
C VAL A 19 -6.26 5.86 0.37
N GLU A 20 -7.29 6.66 0.65
CA GLU A 20 -8.69 6.24 0.49
C GLU A 20 -9.04 5.95 -0.97
N ASP A 21 -8.66 6.83 -1.91
CA ASP A 21 -8.87 6.60 -3.35
C ASP A 21 -8.07 5.38 -3.85
N PHE A 22 -6.81 5.25 -3.43
CA PHE A 22 -5.97 4.10 -3.77
C PHE A 22 -6.59 2.78 -3.27
N ARG A 23 -7.06 2.75 -2.03
CA ARG A 23 -7.73 1.58 -1.44
C ARG A 23 -9.00 1.22 -2.23
N ASP A 24 -9.78 2.21 -2.65
CA ASP A 24 -10.98 1.99 -3.48
C ASP A 24 -10.65 1.50 -4.89
N ARG A 25 -9.55 1.98 -5.48
CA ARG A 25 -9.04 1.51 -6.78
C ARG A 25 -8.62 0.04 -6.69
N VAL A 26 -7.81 -0.31 -5.71
CA VAL A 26 -7.35 -1.69 -5.46
C VAL A 26 -8.53 -2.64 -5.24
N ALA A 27 -9.55 -2.19 -4.50
CA ALA A 27 -10.75 -3.00 -4.26
C ALA A 27 -11.54 -3.32 -5.54
N ARG A 28 -11.38 -2.51 -6.60
CA ARG A 28 -12.05 -2.68 -7.90
C ARG A 28 -11.16 -3.31 -8.97
N ASP A 29 -9.87 -3.52 -8.71
CA ASP A 29 -8.95 -4.13 -9.68
C ASP A 29 -8.99 -5.66 -9.60
N ASP A 30 -9.62 -6.29 -10.57
CA ASP A 30 -9.72 -7.76 -10.68
C ASP A 30 -8.37 -8.48 -10.78
N ARG A 31 -7.27 -7.75 -11.07
CA ARG A 31 -5.91 -8.31 -11.04
C ARG A 31 -5.44 -8.60 -9.61
N ILE A 32 -5.96 -7.91 -8.59
CA ILE A 32 -5.41 -7.98 -7.22
C ILE A 32 -6.46 -8.03 -6.11
N ASN A 33 -7.73 -7.70 -6.37
CA ASN A 33 -8.78 -7.59 -5.36
C ASN A 33 -8.96 -8.86 -4.52
N GLN A 34 -8.71 -10.04 -5.11
CA GLN A 34 -8.79 -11.33 -4.41
C GLN A 34 -7.84 -11.41 -3.21
N LYS A 35 -6.68 -10.75 -3.25
CA LYS A 35 -5.72 -10.73 -2.13
C LYS A 35 -6.24 -9.94 -0.93
N PHE A 36 -7.21 -9.05 -1.14
CA PHE A 36 -7.80 -8.20 -0.10
C PHE A 36 -9.14 -8.72 0.42
N ALA A 37 -9.64 -9.85 -0.09
CA ALA A 37 -10.99 -10.36 0.20
C ALA A 37 -11.28 -10.64 1.69
N ARG A 38 -10.24 -10.88 2.50
CA ARG A 38 -10.37 -11.11 3.95
C ARG A 38 -9.85 -9.95 4.81
N THR A 39 -9.49 -8.84 4.19
CA THR A 39 -8.84 -7.71 4.85
C THR A 39 -9.89 -6.82 5.52
N ASP A 40 -9.63 -6.45 6.78
CA ASP A 40 -10.39 -5.37 7.42
C ASP A 40 -10.00 -4.02 6.80
N LEU A 41 -10.96 -3.39 6.11
CA LEU A 41 -10.68 -2.19 5.33
C LEU A 41 -10.40 -0.96 6.20
N GLY A 42 -10.99 -0.88 7.39
CA GLY A 42 -10.70 0.20 8.34
C GLY A 42 -9.26 0.13 8.84
N ARG A 43 -8.82 -1.06 9.27
CA ARG A 43 -7.42 -1.32 9.61
C ARG A 43 -6.50 -1.05 8.44
N LEU A 44 -6.78 -1.58 7.25
CA LEU A 44 -5.91 -1.40 6.07
C LEU A 44 -5.69 0.09 5.80
N THR A 45 -6.77 0.87 5.76
CA THR A 45 -6.72 2.31 5.50
C THR A 45 -5.86 3.01 6.55
N LYS A 46 -6.08 2.75 7.85
CA LYS A 46 -5.27 3.33 8.93
C LYS A 46 -3.79 2.97 8.81
N MET A 47 -3.48 1.71 8.55
CA MET A 47 -2.10 1.22 8.44
C MET A 47 -1.38 1.82 7.23
N LEU A 48 -2.05 1.97 6.08
CA LEU A 48 -1.49 2.63 4.91
C LEU A 48 -1.25 4.12 5.16
N ILE A 49 -2.19 4.83 5.80
CA ILE A 49 -2.00 6.25 6.17
C ILE A 49 -0.79 6.40 7.08
N ASP A 50 -0.69 5.60 8.15
CA ASP A 50 0.42 5.69 9.10
C ASP A 50 1.76 5.40 8.41
N GLN A 51 1.80 4.37 7.57
CA GLN A 51 3.02 3.96 6.87
C GLN A 51 3.50 5.02 5.88
N VAL A 52 2.59 5.60 5.09
CA VAL A 52 2.93 6.67 4.13
C VAL A 52 3.32 7.94 4.88
N CYS A 53 2.59 8.31 5.94
CA CYS A 53 2.90 9.48 6.75
C CYS A 53 4.29 9.36 7.39
N GLU A 54 4.61 8.24 8.04
CA GLU A 54 5.93 7.99 8.64
C GLU A 54 7.03 8.00 7.57
N ALA A 55 6.86 7.26 6.48
CA ALA A 55 7.86 7.17 5.40
C ALA A 55 8.10 8.52 4.70
N ALA A 56 7.10 9.39 4.65
CA ALA A 56 7.22 10.74 4.11
C ALA A 56 7.88 11.74 5.09
N GLY A 57 8.28 11.31 6.28
CA GLY A 57 8.85 12.17 7.32
C GLY A 57 7.80 13.00 8.06
N GLY A 58 6.56 12.52 8.10
CA GLY A 58 5.47 13.08 8.89
C GLY A 58 5.53 12.64 10.36
N PRO A 59 4.61 13.14 11.20
CA PRO A 59 4.62 12.89 12.65
C PRO A 59 4.01 11.54 13.06
N CYS A 60 3.55 10.73 12.11
CA CYS A 60 2.91 9.45 12.40
C CYS A 60 3.93 8.37 12.70
N THR A 61 3.50 7.32 13.40
CA THR A 61 4.30 6.13 13.64
C THR A 61 3.55 4.91 13.14
N TYR A 62 4.19 4.11 12.29
CA TYR A 62 3.63 2.84 11.87
C TYR A 62 3.78 1.81 12.99
N THR A 63 2.65 1.27 13.44
CA THR A 63 2.59 0.28 14.54
C THR A 63 2.03 -1.06 14.08
N GLY A 64 1.93 -1.25 12.76
CA GLY A 64 1.45 -2.49 12.16
C GLY A 64 2.50 -3.60 12.16
N ARG A 65 2.12 -4.73 11.56
CA ARG A 65 3.03 -5.85 11.30
C ARG A 65 4.10 -5.40 10.30
N SER A 66 5.29 -5.99 10.36
CA SER A 66 6.24 -5.83 9.25
C SER A 66 5.62 -6.27 7.92
N MET A 67 6.12 -5.77 6.78
CA MET A 67 5.61 -6.18 5.47
C MET A 67 5.72 -7.70 5.29
N LYS A 68 6.81 -8.31 5.77
CA LYS A 68 6.99 -9.76 5.75
C LYS A 68 5.91 -10.50 6.53
N GLU A 69 5.61 -10.07 7.75
CA GLU A 69 4.56 -10.70 8.57
C GLU A 69 3.14 -10.44 8.04
N ALA A 70 2.90 -9.29 7.42
CA ALA A 70 1.59 -8.94 6.85
C ALA A 70 1.24 -9.78 5.62
N HIS A 71 2.26 -10.14 4.82
CA HIS A 71 2.11 -10.86 3.54
C HIS A 71 2.53 -12.32 3.61
N ALA A 72 3.05 -12.80 4.75
CA ALA A 72 3.46 -14.18 4.95
C ALA A 72 2.35 -15.19 4.60
N GLY A 73 2.65 -16.11 3.70
CA GLY A 73 1.75 -17.16 3.22
C GLY A 73 0.62 -16.66 2.32
N MET A 74 0.63 -15.38 1.90
CA MET A 74 -0.35 -14.81 0.97
C MET A 74 -0.09 -15.25 -0.48
N ARG A 75 1.14 -15.70 -0.77
CA ARG A 75 1.60 -16.06 -2.11
C ARG A 75 1.41 -14.93 -3.11
N VAL A 76 1.80 -13.72 -2.72
CA VAL A 76 1.79 -12.57 -3.64
C VAL A 76 2.79 -12.84 -4.75
N THR A 77 2.34 -12.62 -5.98
CA THR A 77 3.16 -12.75 -7.18
C THR A 77 3.83 -11.42 -7.56
N THR A 78 4.89 -11.48 -8.36
CA THR A 78 5.48 -10.27 -8.98
C THR A 78 4.43 -9.48 -9.78
N GLY A 79 3.57 -10.16 -10.54
CA GLY A 79 2.51 -9.53 -11.34
C GLY A 79 1.48 -8.77 -10.51
N GLU A 80 1.05 -9.34 -9.37
CA GLU A 80 0.12 -8.67 -8.45
C GLU A 80 0.77 -7.46 -7.76
N PHE A 81 2.04 -7.56 -7.39
CA PHE A 81 2.77 -6.42 -6.84
C PHE A 81 2.90 -5.29 -7.87
N ASP A 82 3.23 -5.60 -9.12
CA ASP A 82 3.37 -4.59 -10.18
C ASP A 82 2.00 -3.96 -10.53
N ALA A 83 0.91 -4.73 -10.46
CA ALA A 83 -0.46 -4.20 -10.60
C ALA A 83 -0.83 -3.22 -9.47
N LEU A 84 -0.48 -3.54 -8.21
CA LEU A 84 -0.63 -2.63 -7.07
C LEU A 84 0.14 -1.32 -7.28
N VAL A 85 1.39 -1.41 -7.76
CA VAL A 85 2.20 -0.22 -8.07
C VAL A 85 1.55 0.62 -9.18
N ALA A 86 1.01 -0.02 -10.22
CA ALA A 86 0.29 0.69 -11.29
C ALA A 86 -0.95 1.45 -10.76
N ASP A 87 -1.68 0.84 -9.82
CA ASP A 87 -2.82 1.49 -9.18
C ASP A 87 -2.42 2.70 -8.32
N LEU A 88 -1.28 2.60 -7.61
CA LEU A 88 -0.75 3.73 -6.87
C LEU A 88 -0.36 4.87 -7.81
N VAL A 89 0.35 4.58 -8.91
CA VAL A 89 0.72 5.58 -9.92
C VAL A 89 -0.52 6.25 -10.50
N ALA A 90 -1.56 5.49 -10.84
CA ALA A 90 -2.81 6.04 -11.34
C ALA A 90 -3.48 6.99 -10.33
N THR A 91 -3.44 6.63 -9.05
CA THR A 91 -3.98 7.45 -7.95
C THR A 91 -3.18 8.75 -7.79
N LEU A 92 -1.86 8.67 -7.71
CA LEU A 92 -1.00 9.86 -7.59
C LEU A 92 -1.18 10.83 -8.77
N ASN A 93 -1.37 10.29 -9.98
CA ASN A 93 -1.68 11.09 -11.17
C ASN A 93 -3.05 11.78 -11.09
N GLN A 94 -4.08 11.09 -10.59
CA GLN A 94 -5.41 11.66 -10.37
C GLN A 94 -5.35 12.85 -9.40
N PHE A 95 -4.55 12.74 -8.35
CA PHE A 95 -4.31 13.80 -7.37
C PHE A 95 -3.30 14.86 -7.84
N LYS A 96 -2.75 14.71 -9.05
CA LYS A 96 -1.77 15.63 -9.65
C LYS A 96 -0.53 15.82 -8.77
N VAL A 97 -0.11 14.78 -8.08
CA VAL A 97 1.13 14.77 -7.29
C VAL A 97 2.30 15.04 -8.23
N GLY A 98 3.21 15.93 -7.84
CA GLY A 98 4.38 16.29 -8.63
C GLY A 98 5.28 15.08 -8.90
N ARG A 99 5.95 15.06 -10.05
CA ARG A 99 6.76 13.90 -10.46
C ARG A 99 7.84 13.54 -9.44
N THR A 100 8.49 14.55 -8.85
CA THR A 100 9.49 14.35 -7.79
C THR A 100 8.90 13.62 -6.59
N GLU A 101 7.74 14.07 -6.10
CA GLU A 101 7.05 13.42 -4.99
C GLU A 101 6.57 12.01 -5.36
N GLN A 102 6.11 11.79 -6.59
CA GLN A 102 5.76 10.44 -7.06
C GLN A 102 6.96 9.50 -7.03
N ASP A 103 8.10 9.93 -7.56
CA ASP A 103 9.33 9.13 -7.60
C ASP A 103 9.81 8.77 -6.17
N GLU A 104 9.69 9.71 -5.22
CA GLU A 104 10.02 9.46 -3.81
C GLU A 104 9.05 8.49 -3.14
N VAL A 105 7.73 8.65 -3.34
CA VAL A 105 6.72 7.72 -2.80
C VAL A 105 6.91 6.31 -3.36
N LEU A 106 7.17 6.17 -4.66
CA LEU A 106 7.44 4.88 -5.29
C LEU A 106 8.78 4.29 -4.82
N GLY A 107 9.77 5.15 -4.56
CA GLY A 107 11.06 4.78 -3.99
C GLY A 107 10.95 4.11 -2.63
N VAL A 108 9.93 4.43 -1.84
CA VAL A 108 9.64 3.75 -0.55
C VAL A 108 9.15 2.32 -0.77
N LEU A 109 8.38 2.06 -1.84
CA LEU A 109 7.81 0.72 -2.09
C LEU A 109 8.83 -0.29 -2.63
N GLY A 110 9.78 0.17 -3.44
CA GLY A 110 10.78 -0.71 -4.07
C GLY A 110 11.48 -1.65 -3.08
N PRO A 111 12.05 -1.13 -1.98
CA PRO A 111 12.69 -1.93 -0.93
C PRO A 111 11.76 -2.91 -0.20
N LEU A 112 10.44 -2.72 -0.23
CA LEU A 112 9.47 -3.60 0.42
C LEU A 112 9.12 -4.83 -0.43
N LYS A 113 9.40 -4.80 -1.74
CA LYS A 113 9.06 -5.89 -2.67
C LYS A 113 9.56 -7.27 -2.20
N PRO A 114 10.80 -7.45 -1.71
CA PRO A 114 11.30 -8.75 -1.25
C PRO A 114 10.59 -9.30 0.00
N ASP A 115 9.96 -8.42 0.79
CA ASP A 115 9.18 -8.82 1.97
C ASP A 115 7.72 -9.16 1.62
N ILE A 116 7.26 -8.78 0.43
CA ILE A 116 5.87 -8.90 0.00
C ILE A 116 5.70 -10.04 -1.01
N VAL A 117 6.57 -10.09 -2.03
CA VAL A 117 6.47 -11.07 -3.12
C VAL A 117 7.05 -12.41 -2.66
N GLU A 118 6.20 -13.45 -2.68
CA GLU A 118 6.59 -14.82 -2.32
C GLU A 118 6.71 -15.75 -3.53
N VAL A 119 6.20 -15.32 -4.69
CA VAL A 119 6.17 -16.11 -5.92
C VAL A 119 6.67 -15.27 -7.08
N ASP A 120 7.81 -15.62 -7.65
CA ASP A 120 8.30 -14.96 -8.86
C ASP A 120 7.50 -15.42 -10.09
N SER A 121 6.44 -14.68 -10.41
CA SER A 121 5.50 -14.94 -11.50
C SER A 121 4.80 -13.65 -11.92
N ALA A 122 4.58 -13.47 -13.22
CA ALA A 122 3.82 -12.35 -13.77
C ALA A 122 2.29 -12.56 -13.70
N GLN A 123 1.83 -13.69 -13.16
CA GLN A 123 0.40 -13.99 -13.04
C GLN A 123 -0.29 -12.96 -12.13
N VAL A 124 -1.56 -12.68 -12.43
CA VAL A 124 -2.45 -11.83 -11.61
C VAL A 124 -3.74 -12.57 -11.29
N GLY A 125 -4.50 -12.07 -10.32
CA GLY A 125 -5.80 -12.60 -9.93
C GLY A 125 -5.71 -13.98 -9.28
N THR A 126 -4.58 -14.28 -8.62
CA THR A 126 -4.43 -15.56 -7.94
C THR A 126 -5.24 -15.56 -6.64
N PRO A 127 -5.89 -16.69 -6.30
CA PRO A 127 -6.72 -16.73 -5.10
C PRO A 127 -5.87 -16.54 -3.85
N LEU A 128 -6.49 -15.98 -2.82
CA LEU A 128 -5.90 -15.93 -1.49
C LEU A 128 -5.82 -17.36 -0.93
N PRO A 129 -4.63 -17.84 -0.50
CA PRO A 129 -4.50 -19.19 0.05
C PRO A 129 -5.45 -19.41 1.23
N PRO A 130 -6.13 -20.58 1.34
CA PRO A 130 -7.06 -20.85 2.42
C PRO A 130 -6.44 -20.69 3.81
N THR A 131 -5.15 -20.99 3.93
CA THR A 131 -4.34 -20.89 5.15
C THR A 131 -3.90 -19.47 5.50
N TYR A 132 -4.07 -18.49 4.60
CA TYR A 132 -3.69 -17.11 4.88
C TYR A 132 -4.58 -16.51 5.99
N GLN A 133 -3.92 -15.86 6.94
CA GLN A 133 -4.55 -15.20 8.08
C GLN A 133 -4.30 -13.70 8.04
N ALA A 134 -5.35 -12.94 7.72
CA ALA A 134 -5.32 -11.49 7.80
C ALA A 134 -5.02 -11.02 9.23
N ALA A 135 -4.45 -9.81 9.35
CA ALA A 135 -4.27 -9.20 10.65
C ALA A 135 -5.63 -8.95 11.33
N PRO A 136 -5.72 -9.09 12.67
CA PRO A 136 -6.97 -8.84 13.39
C PRO A 136 -7.38 -7.37 13.24
N THR A 137 -8.69 -7.12 13.26
CA THR A 137 -9.28 -5.78 13.29
C THR A 137 -8.68 -4.93 14.42
N LEU A 138 -8.59 -3.62 14.22
CA LEU A 138 -8.19 -2.72 15.30
C LEU A 138 -9.21 -2.82 16.44
N VAL A 139 -8.73 -3.07 17.66
CA VAL A 139 -9.57 -2.99 18.87
C VAL A 139 -9.90 -1.52 19.06
N ARG A 140 -11.20 -1.19 19.13
CA ARG A 140 -11.67 0.16 19.44
C ARG A 140 -11.43 0.51 20.90
#